data_AF-A0A1S4D3R7-F1
#
_entry.id   AF-A0A1S4D3R7-F1
#
_cell.length_a   1.000
_cell.length_b   1.000
_cell.length_c   1.000
_cell.angle_alpha   90.00
_cell.angle_beta   90.00
_cell.angle_gamma   90.00
#
_symmetry.space_group_name_H-M   'P 1'
#
loop_
_entity.id
_entity.type
_entity.pdbx_description
1 polymer ?
#
loop_
_entity_poly.entity_id
_entity_poly.type
_entity_poly.pdbx_seq_one_letter_code
_entity_poly.pdbx_strand_id
1 'polypeptide(L)'
;MAALRFNPSRIRHPLLQTHKPISNLTCLTEFPFQSVAKFPKTKLKSVHSPSCSISEASSISSTLEAEEDDDDPTAELVYLDPEIDPQSISEWEIDFCSRPILDIRGKKLWELVVCDDSLSLQYTKYFPNNVINSITLKDALVSICDDLGVPLPDKIRFFRSQMQTIITRACNELGIKPVPSKRCLSLVLWLEDRYETVYTRHPGFQKGAKPLLALDNPFPMELPENLYGEKWAFVQLPFSAVREEVSNLETRLVFGASLDLDLLGIEIEDTTLIPGLAVATSRAKPLAAWMNGLEVCSIEADVARASLILSVGISTRYIYATYKKNPVSTSEAEAWEAAKKACGGLHFLAIQNDLNSDDCVGFWLLLDLPPPPV
;
A
#
# COMPACT_ATOMS: atom_id res chain seq x y z
N MET A 1 1.93 27.63 3.86
CA MET A 1 2.46 26.44 4.55
C MET A 1 1.62 25.28 4.07
N ALA A 2 2.08 24.55 3.05
CA ALA A 2 1.42 23.33 2.62
C ALA A 2 1.74 22.27 3.69
N ALA A 3 0.74 21.87 4.46
CA ALA A 3 0.82 20.69 5.30
C ALA A 3 0.21 19.57 4.47
N LEU A 4 1.01 18.54 4.15
CA LEU A 4 0.46 17.29 3.62
C LEU A 4 -0.66 16.83 4.55
N ARG A 5 -1.87 16.72 4.01
CA ARG A 5 -3.00 16.08 4.69
C ARG A 5 -3.12 14.70 4.10
N PHE A 6 -2.63 13.71 4.83
CA PHE A 6 -2.98 12.33 4.55
C PHE A 6 -4.46 12.15 4.87
N ASN A 7 -5.26 11.79 3.88
CA ASN A 7 -6.67 11.50 4.10
C ASN A 7 -6.93 9.99 4.04
N PRO A 8 -6.93 9.27 5.19
CA PRO A 8 -7.12 7.82 5.22
C PRO A 8 -8.50 7.41 4.66
N SER A 9 -9.50 8.30 4.67
CA SER A 9 -10.83 8.01 4.11
C SER A 9 -10.86 7.74 2.59
N ARG A 10 -9.74 7.95 1.88
CA ARG A 10 -9.60 7.60 0.46
C ARG A 10 -9.08 6.18 0.24
N ILE A 11 -8.56 5.50 1.25
CA ILE A 11 -8.33 4.05 1.16
C ILE A 11 -9.72 3.44 0.99
N ARG A 12 -9.99 2.80 -0.15
CA ARG A 12 -11.26 2.10 -0.36
C ARG A 12 -11.35 1.02 0.70
N HIS A 13 -12.15 1.24 1.74
CA HIS A 13 -12.58 0.21 2.66
C HIS A 13 -13.74 -0.51 1.99
N PRO A 14 -13.54 -1.73 1.48
CA PRO A 14 -14.67 -2.53 1.03
C PRO A 14 -15.57 -2.82 2.22
N LEU A 15 -16.87 -2.60 2.07
CA LEU A 15 -17.86 -3.12 3.00
C LEU A 15 -17.69 -4.65 3.04
N LEU A 16 -17.38 -5.20 4.21
CA LEU A 16 -17.18 -6.64 4.40
C LEU A 16 -18.37 -7.42 3.79
N GLN A 17 -18.14 -8.07 2.65
CA GLN A 17 -19.14 -8.94 2.07
C GLN A 17 -19.21 -10.21 2.91
N THR A 18 -20.23 -10.30 3.76
CA THR A 18 -20.54 -11.52 4.49
C THR A 18 -20.94 -12.62 3.51
N HIS A 19 -20.01 -13.52 3.19
CA HIS A 19 -20.33 -14.74 2.47
C HIS A 19 -21.19 -15.64 3.37
N LYS A 20 -22.51 -15.63 3.13
CA LYS A 20 -23.41 -16.64 3.71
C LYS A 20 -23.06 -18.01 3.10
N PRO A 21 -22.91 -19.07 3.91
CA PRO A 21 -22.67 -20.41 3.39
C PRO A 21 -23.88 -20.86 2.56
N ILE A 22 -23.64 -21.28 1.32
CA ILE A 22 -24.66 -21.86 0.44
C ILE A 22 -25.04 -23.23 1.00
N SER A 23 -26.10 -23.27 1.82
CA SER A 23 -26.80 -24.48 2.21
C SER A 23 -28.06 -24.65 1.35
N ASN A 24 -27.87 -25.07 0.10
CA ASN A 24 -28.99 -25.39 -0.78
C ASN A 24 -29.28 -26.90 -0.76
N LEU A 25 -30.23 -27.30 0.08
CA LEU A 25 -30.97 -28.55 -0.06
C LEU A 25 -32.45 -28.23 -0.32
N THR A 26 -32.93 -28.87 -1.39
CA THR A 26 -34.32 -29.16 -1.77
C THR A 26 -35.19 -28.07 -2.41
N CYS A 27 -35.54 -28.32 -3.69
CA CYS A 27 -36.83 -27.96 -4.26
C CYS A 27 -37.46 -29.23 -4.87
N LEU A 28 -38.69 -29.51 -4.45
CA LEU A 28 -39.54 -30.64 -4.81
C LEU A 28 -40.18 -30.41 -6.19
N THR A 29 -40.34 -31.48 -6.97
CA THR A 29 -41.37 -31.60 -8.01
C THR A 29 -42.14 -32.90 -7.85
N GLU A 30 -43.42 -32.81 -8.21
CA GLU A 30 -44.58 -33.56 -7.76
C GLU A 30 -44.66 -35.04 -8.21
N PHE A 31 -45.32 -35.87 -7.39
CA PHE A 31 -46.00 -37.09 -7.85
C PHE A 31 -47.38 -37.22 -7.19
N PRO A 32 -48.38 -37.85 -7.87
CA PRO A 32 -49.78 -37.75 -7.48
C PRO A 32 -50.29 -38.92 -6.60
N PHE A 33 -51.23 -38.55 -5.71
CA PHE A 33 -52.43 -39.26 -5.25
C PHE A 33 -52.40 -40.52 -4.34
N GLN A 34 -53.38 -40.49 -3.40
CA GLN A 34 -53.98 -41.53 -2.54
C GLN A 34 -53.31 -41.75 -1.16
N SER A 35 -54.00 -41.92 -0.03
CA SER A 35 -55.41 -41.76 0.40
C SER A 35 -55.46 -42.01 1.94
N VAL A 36 -56.54 -41.57 2.58
CA VAL A 36 -57.14 -42.05 3.85
C VAL A 36 -56.68 -41.47 5.23
N ALA A 37 -57.64 -40.75 5.83
CA ALA A 37 -58.16 -40.79 7.22
C ALA A 37 -57.78 -39.73 8.30
N LYS A 38 -58.84 -38.94 8.59
CA LYS A 38 -59.48 -38.68 9.91
C LYS A 38 -58.78 -37.80 10.97
N PHE A 39 -59.22 -36.52 11.00
CA PHE A 39 -59.92 -35.77 12.10
C PHE A 39 -59.41 -35.82 13.57
N PRO A 40 -59.80 -34.86 14.46
CA PRO A 40 -60.40 -33.53 14.24
C PRO A 40 -59.89 -32.37 15.16
N LYS A 41 -60.09 -31.14 14.64
CA LYS A 41 -60.69 -29.92 15.25
C LYS A 41 -60.20 -29.41 16.62
N THR A 42 -59.82 -28.12 16.61
CA THR A 42 -60.53 -27.08 17.41
C THR A 42 -60.32 -25.65 16.90
N LYS A 43 -61.44 -25.05 16.43
CA LYS A 43 -61.96 -23.65 16.56
C LYS A 43 -60.94 -22.50 16.58
N LEU A 44 -60.85 -21.64 15.55
CA LEU A 44 -61.80 -20.61 15.06
C LEU A 44 -62.22 -19.57 16.11
N LYS A 45 -61.81 -18.31 15.91
CA LYS A 45 -62.67 -17.11 15.96
C LYS A 45 -61.98 -15.93 15.27
N SER A 46 -62.60 -15.52 14.17
CA SER A 46 -62.42 -14.26 13.42
C SER A 46 -63.36 -13.19 13.99
N VAL A 47 -63.32 -11.99 13.39
CA VAL A 47 -64.33 -10.91 13.35
C VAL A 47 -63.97 -9.74 14.30
N HIS A 48 -63.85 -8.46 13.93
CA HIS A 48 -64.46 -7.61 12.88
C HIS A 48 -63.55 -6.40 12.57
N SER A 49 -63.55 -5.94 11.31
CA SER A 49 -63.34 -4.52 10.94
C SER A 49 -64.68 -3.78 11.01
N PRO A 50 -64.67 -2.45 11.26
CA PRO A 50 -65.02 -1.55 10.16
C PRO A 50 -64.24 -0.21 10.12
N SER A 51 -64.25 0.36 8.92
CA SER A 51 -63.76 1.66 8.47
C SER A 51 -64.36 2.88 9.18
N CYS A 52 -63.58 3.95 9.38
CA CYS A 52 -63.77 5.26 8.73
C CYS A 52 -62.64 6.25 9.09
N SER A 53 -62.35 7.13 8.14
CA SER A 53 -61.32 8.17 8.12
C SER A 53 -61.51 9.26 9.19
N ILE A 54 -60.41 9.88 9.62
CA ILE A 54 -60.17 11.35 9.68
C ILE A 54 -58.69 11.56 10.09
N SER A 55 -58.08 12.53 9.43
CA SER A 55 -56.70 12.98 9.53
C SER A 55 -56.33 13.52 10.91
N GLU A 56 -55.14 13.19 11.40
CA GLU A 56 -54.37 14.07 12.28
C GLU A 56 -52.88 13.76 12.10
N ALA A 57 -52.15 14.76 11.61
CA ALA A 57 -50.71 14.72 11.47
C ALA A 57 -50.09 14.84 12.86
N SER A 58 -49.30 13.85 13.26
CA SER A 58 -48.32 14.03 14.33
C SER A 58 -47.00 13.40 13.91
N SER A 59 -46.02 14.29 13.80
CA SER A 59 -44.64 14.02 13.48
C SER A 59 -44.03 13.13 14.56
N ILE A 60 -43.70 11.88 14.21
CA ILE A 60 -42.83 11.04 15.03
C ILE A 60 -41.47 11.05 14.34
N SER A 61 -40.53 11.72 15.01
CA SER A 61 -39.11 11.72 14.69
C SER A 61 -38.61 10.28 14.68
N SER A 62 -38.41 9.71 13.49
CA SER A 62 -37.62 8.49 13.33
C SER A 62 -36.16 8.84 13.58
N THR A 63 -35.70 8.60 14.80
CA THR A 63 -34.29 8.45 15.12
C THR A 63 -33.71 7.43 14.14
N LEU A 64 -32.87 7.90 13.23
CA LEU A 64 -31.99 7.05 12.44
C LEU A 64 -31.02 6.44 13.44
N GLU A 65 -31.26 5.19 13.83
CA GLU A 65 -30.19 4.39 14.42
C GLU A 65 -29.14 4.24 13.33
N ALA A 66 -27.98 4.84 13.57
CA ALA A 66 -26.79 4.52 12.80
C ALA A 66 -26.52 3.04 13.05
N GLU A 67 -26.60 2.23 12.00
CA GLU A 67 -26.06 0.87 12.02
C GLU A 67 -24.57 1.02 12.32
N GLU A 68 -24.16 0.77 13.56
CA GLU A 68 -22.76 0.52 13.88
C GLU A 68 -22.40 -0.79 13.16
N ASP A 69 -21.77 -0.68 11.99
CA ASP A 69 -21.14 -1.82 11.33
C ASP A 69 -20.19 -2.47 12.36
N ASP A 70 -20.56 -3.66 12.83
CA ASP A 70 -19.77 -4.49 13.75
C ASP A 70 -18.60 -5.07 12.94
N ASP A 71 -17.64 -4.19 12.63
CA ASP A 71 -16.44 -4.47 11.85
C ASP A 71 -15.53 -5.38 12.70
N ASP A 72 -15.68 -6.70 12.51
CA ASP A 72 -14.93 -7.73 13.23
C ASP A 72 -13.42 -7.57 12.94
N PRO A 73 -12.60 -7.13 13.92
CA PRO A 73 -11.17 -6.88 13.70
C PRO A 73 -10.37 -8.18 13.49
N THR A 74 -11.01 -9.34 13.65
CA THR A 74 -10.42 -10.64 13.40
C THR A 74 -10.71 -11.18 12.00
N ALA A 75 -11.59 -10.52 11.24
CA ALA A 75 -11.96 -10.92 9.90
C ALA A 75 -10.77 -10.78 8.93
N GLU A 76 -10.63 -11.80 8.09
CA GLU A 76 -9.73 -11.77 6.93
C GLU A 76 -10.38 -10.95 5.82
N LEU A 77 -9.59 -10.12 5.15
CA LEU A 77 -10.08 -9.33 4.03
C LEU A 77 -9.78 -10.04 2.72
N VAL A 78 -10.79 -10.16 1.86
CA VAL A 78 -10.66 -10.69 0.50
C VAL A 78 -11.44 -9.75 -0.41
N TYR A 79 -10.74 -8.86 -1.11
CA TYR A 79 -11.35 -7.82 -1.92
C TYR A 79 -10.65 -7.65 -3.26
N LEU A 80 -11.49 -7.53 -4.29
CA LEU A 80 -11.12 -7.09 -5.63
C LEU A 80 -12.15 -6.05 -6.09
N ASP A 81 -11.67 -4.92 -6.59
CA ASP A 81 -12.51 -3.86 -7.14
C ASP A 81 -13.31 -4.39 -8.36
N PRO A 82 -14.64 -4.35 -8.35
CA PRO A 82 -15.44 -4.84 -9.47
C PRO A 82 -15.20 -4.09 -10.79
N GLU A 83 -14.62 -2.89 -10.74
CA GLU A 83 -14.34 -2.07 -11.92
C GLU A 83 -13.00 -2.40 -12.58
N ILE A 84 -12.11 -3.16 -11.91
CA ILE A 84 -10.79 -3.51 -12.46
C ILE A 84 -10.88 -4.79 -13.30
N ASP A 85 -10.10 -4.87 -14.37
CA ASP A 85 -9.87 -6.13 -15.06
C ASP A 85 -8.91 -6.98 -14.21
N PRO A 86 -9.30 -8.17 -13.74
CA PRO A 86 -8.41 -9.05 -12.97
C PRO A 86 -7.08 -9.32 -13.70
N GLN A 87 -7.09 -9.33 -15.04
CA GLN A 87 -5.89 -9.58 -15.85
C GLN A 87 -4.93 -8.38 -15.92
N SER A 88 -5.37 -7.17 -15.53
CA SER A 88 -4.49 -5.99 -15.54
C SER A 88 -3.60 -5.92 -14.30
N ILE A 89 -3.86 -6.70 -13.26
CA ILE A 89 -3.08 -6.70 -12.03
C ILE A 89 -1.87 -7.61 -12.20
N SER A 90 -0.74 -7.03 -12.60
CA SER A 90 0.52 -7.75 -12.85
C SER A 90 1.54 -7.65 -11.72
N GLU A 91 1.32 -6.77 -10.73
CA GLU A 91 2.26 -6.51 -9.63
C GLU A 91 1.55 -6.55 -8.29
N TRP A 92 2.09 -7.29 -7.34
CA TRP A 92 1.61 -7.25 -5.95
C TRP A 92 2.70 -6.71 -5.01
N GLU A 93 2.28 -6.09 -3.93
CA GLU A 93 3.08 -5.73 -2.77
C GLU A 93 2.65 -6.62 -1.60
N ILE A 94 3.60 -7.24 -0.90
CA ILE A 94 3.28 -8.14 0.22
C ILE A 94 4.07 -7.82 1.50
N ASP A 95 3.41 -7.99 2.64
CA ASP A 95 4.03 -8.11 3.96
C ASP A 95 3.58 -9.39 4.63
N PHE A 96 4.54 -10.26 4.99
CA PHE A 96 4.28 -11.48 5.74
C PHE A 96 5.03 -11.43 7.07
N CYS A 97 4.39 -10.86 8.10
CA CYS A 97 5.04 -10.51 9.36
C CYS A 97 4.10 -10.73 10.56
N SER A 98 4.69 -10.84 11.75
CA SER A 98 3.93 -10.83 13.00
C SER A 98 3.25 -9.49 13.25
N ARG A 99 2.02 -9.50 13.75
CA ARG A 99 1.30 -8.31 14.21
C ARG A 99 1.48 -8.11 15.72
N PRO A 100 1.20 -6.91 16.26
CA PRO A 100 1.19 -6.63 17.70
C PRO A 100 -0.01 -7.29 18.40
N ILE A 101 -0.27 -8.56 18.08
CA ILE A 101 -1.44 -9.34 18.47
C ILE A 101 -0.96 -10.69 19.01
N LEU A 102 -1.53 -11.12 20.13
CA LEU A 102 -1.37 -12.47 20.64
C LEU A 102 -2.63 -13.31 20.34
N ASP A 103 -2.40 -14.56 19.97
CA ASP A 103 -3.45 -15.57 19.89
C ASP A 103 -3.94 -15.98 21.29
N ILE A 104 -4.98 -16.82 21.33
CA ILE A 104 -5.54 -17.38 22.57
C ILE A 104 -4.54 -18.19 23.40
N ARG A 105 -3.37 -18.54 22.84
CA ARG A 105 -2.28 -19.29 23.49
C ARG A 105 -1.15 -18.36 23.96
N GLY A 106 -1.30 -17.05 23.82
CA GLY A 106 -0.28 -16.06 24.14
C GLY A 106 0.92 -16.07 23.19
N LYS A 107 0.75 -16.59 21.96
CA LYS A 107 1.79 -16.58 20.91
C LYS A 107 1.48 -15.47 19.91
N LYS A 108 2.54 -14.94 19.29
CA LYS A 108 2.40 -13.89 18.27
C LYS A 108 1.61 -14.40 17.07
N LEU A 109 0.62 -13.63 16.67
CA LEU A 109 -0.16 -13.85 15.45
C LEU A 109 0.61 -13.27 14.25
N TRP A 110 0.72 -14.05 13.18
CA TRP A 110 1.27 -13.60 11.91
C TRP A 110 0.16 -13.27 10.94
N GLU A 111 0.44 -12.39 9.99
CA GLU A 111 -0.50 -12.04 8.95
C GLU A 111 0.24 -11.90 7.63
N LEU A 112 -0.36 -12.41 6.56
CA LEU A 112 -0.05 -12.06 5.19
C LEU A 112 -0.97 -10.92 4.79
N VAL A 113 -0.40 -9.81 4.32
CA VAL A 113 -1.11 -8.67 3.75
C VAL A 113 -0.61 -8.51 2.32
N VAL A 114 -1.53 -8.46 1.36
CA VAL A 114 -1.24 -8.37 -0.08
C VAL A 114 -2.13 -7.30 -0.69
N CYS A 115 -1.54 -6.41 -1.48
CA CYS A 115 -2.28 -5.48 -2.32
C CYS A 115 -1.59 -5.27 -3.66
N ASP A 116 -2.28 -4.67 -4.62
CA ASP A 116 -1.65 -4.03 -5.77
C ASP A 116 -1.29 -2.56 -5.44
N ASP A 117 -0.73 -1.85 -6.41
CA ASP A 117 -0.32 -0.46 -6.24
C ASP A 117 -1.52 0.49 -6.13
N SER A 118 -2.68 0.14 -6.68
CA SER A 118 -3.90 0.95 -6.60
C SER A 118 -4.82 0.62 -5.42
N LEU A 119 -4.50 -0.40 -4.61
CA LEU A 119 -5.38 -0.98 -3.59
C LEU A 119 -6.72 -1.49 -4.18
N SER A 120 -6.76 -1.78 -5.48
CA SER A 120 -7.88 -2.45 -6.14
C SER A 120 -7.93 -3.93 -5.80
N LEU A 121 -6.79 -4.53 -5.47
CA LEU A 121 -6.69 -5.84 -4.83
C LEU A 121 -6.26 -5.63 -3.38
N GLN A 122 -7.00 -6.21 -2.44
CA GLN A 122 -6.66 -6.22 -1.02
C GLN A 122 -6.95 -7.58 -0.43
N TYR A 123 -5.93 -8.22 0.14
CA TYR A 123 -6.07 -9.53 0.77
C TYR A 123 -5.30 -9.59 2.09
N THR A 124 -5.94 -10.14 3.12
CA THR A 124 -5.28 -10.46 4.39
C THR A 124 -5.60 -11.85 4.87
N LYS A 125 -4.64 -12.49 5.54
CA LYS A 125 -4.82 -13.82 6.13
C LYS A 125 -3.97 -14.01 7.37
N TYR A 126 -4.55 -14.53 8.45
CA TYR A 126 -3.84 -14.76 9.69
C TYR A 126 -3.22 -16.17 9.75
N PHE A 127 -2.06 -16.27 10.39
CA PHE A 127 -1.30 -17.51 10.52
C PHE A 127 -0.76 -17.68 11.95
N PRO A 128 -0.77 -18.91 12.49
CA PRO A 128 -0.07 -19.19 13.74
C PRO A 128 1.45 -19.22 13.51
N ASN A 129 2.22 -18.83 14.53
CA ASN A 129 3.68 -18.69 14.45
C ASN A 129 4.43 -19.97 14.01
N ASN A 130 3.86 -21.17 14.20
CA ASN A 130 4.53 -22.44 13.88
C ASN A 130 4.42 -22.86 12.42
N VAL A 131 3.68 -22.13 11.58
CA VAL A 131 3.51 -22.47 10.14
C VAL A 131 4.18 -21.47 9.21
N ILE A 132 5.03 -20.57 9.73
CA ILE A 132 5.64 -19.52 8.92
C ILE A 132 6.82 -20.07 8.12
N ASN A 133 6.60 -20.36 6.84
CA ASN A 133 7.61 -20.88 5.92
C ASN A 133 7.22 -20.60 4.45
N SER A 134 8.10 -20.95 3.51
CA SER A 134 7.87 -20.69 2.07
C SER A 134 6.72 -21.50 1.46
N ILE A 135 6.44 -22.71 1.97
CA ILE A 135 5.35 -23.55 1.45
C ILE A 135 4.01 -22.93 1.82
N THR A 136 3.84 -22.54 3.09
CA THR A 136 2.64 -21.87 3.57
C THR A 136 2.38 -20.55 2.84
N LEU A 137 3.43 -19.75 2.60
CA LEU A 137 3.29 -18.52 1.81
C LEU A 137 2.87 -18.82 0.36
N LYS A 138 3.51 -19.78 -0.29
CA LYS A 138 3.18 -20.18 -1.66
C LYS A 138 1.70 -20.59 -1.78
N ASP A 139 1.25 -21.47 -0.89
CA ASP A 139 -0.12 -21.98 -0.91
C ASP A 139 -1.12 -20.83 -0.68
N ALA A 140 -0.77 -19.86 0.17
CA ALA A 140 -1.58 -18.66 0.39
C ALA A 140 -1.65 -17.76 -0.85
N LEU A 141 -0.54 -17.55 -1.58
CA LEU A 141 -0.53 -16.79 -2.83
C LEU A 141 -1.39 -17.43 -3.91
N VAL A 142 -1.39 -18.77 -4.00
CA VAL A 142 -2.28 -19.52 -4.91
C VAL A 142 -3.74 -19.35 -4.50
N SER A 143 -4.07 -19.42 -3.20
CA SER A 143 -5.45 -19.23 -2.76
C SER A 143 -6.00 -17.84 -3.10
N ILE A 144 -5.16 -16.79 -3.12
CA ILE A 144 -5.60 -15.45 -3.57
C ILE A 144 -6.11 -15.50 -5.02
N CYS A 145 -5.42 -16.23 -5.89
CA CYS A 145 -5.82 -16.40 -7.28
C CYS A 145 -7.15 -17.16 -7.39
N ASP A 146 -7.31 -18.21 -6.60
CA ASP A 146 -8.54 -19.01 -6.57
C ASP A 146 -9.73 -18.23 -6.00
N ASP A 147 -9.51 -17.44 -4.94
CA ASP A 147 -10.53 -16.67 -4.23
C ASP A 147 -10.99 -15.44 -5.02
N LEU A 148 -10.06 -14.72 -5.66
CA LEU A 148 -10.34 -13.46 -6.38
C LEU A 148 -10.45 -13.62 -7.89
N GLY A 149 -10.12 -14.79 -8.46
CA GLY A 149 -10.12 -15.01 -9.90
C GLY A 149 -9.06 -14.21 -10.66
N VAL A 150 -8.00 -13.79 -9.97
CA VAL A 150 -6.86 -13.03 -10.53
C VAL A 150 -5.74 -14.00 -10.96
N PRO A 151 -4.95 -13.67 -12.00
CA PRO A 151 -3.77 -14.45 -12.34
C PRO A 151 -2.67 -14.28 -11.28
N LEU A 152 -1.67 -15.17 -11.32
CA LEU A 152 -0.42 -14.93 -10.60
C LEU A 152 0.26 -13.67 -11.16
N PRO A 153 0.80 -12.78 -10.31
CA PRO A 153 1.46 -11.58 -10.78
C PRO A 153 2.80 -11.89 -11.44
N ASP A 154 3.27 -11.02 -12.32
CA ASP A 154 4.61 -11.11 -12.90
C ASP A 154 5.70 -10.90 -11.85
N LYS A 155 5.42 -10.04 -10.87
CA LYS A 155 6.35 -9.74 -9.76
C LYS A 155 5.66 -9.40 -8.45
N ILE A 156 6.36 -9.72 -7.37
CA ILE A 156 5.96 -9.40 -5.99
C ILE A 156 7.01 -8.50 -5.36
N ARG A 157 6.61 -7.32 -4.88
CA ARG A 157 7.43 -6.44 -4.06
C ARG A 157 7.26 -6.74 -2.58
N PHE A 158 8.35 -6.59 -1.82
CA PHE A 158 8.32 -6.69 -0.36
C PHE A 158 9.45 -5.85 0.25
N PHE A 159 9.24 -5.33 1.46
CA PHE A 159 10.16 -4.38 2.09
C PHE A 159 10.91 -4.93 3.32
N ARG A 160 10.57 -6.12 3.82
CA ARG A 160 11.26 -6.76 4.96
C ARG A 160 12.35 -7.72 4.52
N SER A 161 13.61 -7.34 4.73
CA SER A 161 14.78 -8.16 4.39
C SER A 161 14.80 -9.50 5.09
N GLN A 162 14.31 -9.57 6.33
CA GLN A 162 14.29 -10.81 7.10
C GLN A 162 13.35 -11.87 6.48
N MET A 163 12.37 -11.43 5.67
CA MET A 163 11.46 -12.32 4.94
C MET A 163 11.96 -12.70 3.55
N GLN A 164 13.10 -12.15 3.09
CA GLN A 164 13.61 -12.34 1.74
C GLN A 164 13.74 -13.82 1.36
N THR A 165 14.30 -14.67 2.23
CA THR A 165 14.48 -16.09 1.94
C THR A 165 13.15 -16.83 1.75
N ILE A 166 12.16 -16.56 2.62
CA ILE A 166 10.85 -17.19 2.57
C ILE A 166 10.09 -16.74 1.32
N ILE A 167 10.04 -15.43 1.08
CA ILE A 167 9.32 -14.83 -0.05
C ILE A 167 9.95 -15.24 -1.38
N THR A 168 11.27 -15.13 -1.51
CA THR A 168 11.99 -15.49 -2.75
C THR A 168 11.77 -16.95 -3.11
N ARG A 169 11.81 -17.86 -2.14
CA ARG A 169 11.57 -19.28 -2.39
C ARG A 169 10.13 -19.55 -2.84
N ALA A 170 9.14 -18.94 -2.19
CA ALA A 170 7.74 -19.07 -2.58
C ALA A 170 7.49 -18.54 -4.00
N CYS A 171 8.02 -17.35 -4.32
CA CYS A 171 7.89 -16.72 -5.64
C CYS A 171 8.53 -17.58 -6.74
N ASN A 172 9.75 -18.08 -6.52
CA ASN A 172 10.46 -18.88 -7.51
C ASN A 172 9.75 -20.20 -7.84
N GLU A 173 9.09 -20.85 -6.87
CA GLU A 173 8.29 -22.06 -7.12
C GLU A 173 7.04 -21.77 -7.97
N LEU A 174 6.55 -20.52 -7.97
CA LEU A 174 5.41 -20.06 -8.75
C LEU A 174 5.79 -19.37 -10.07
N GLY A 175 7.09 -19.20 -10.34
CA GLY A 175 7.58 -18.44 -11.50
C GLY A 175 7.38 -16.92 -11.39
N ILE A 176 7.06 -16.41 -10.20
CA ILE A 176 6.90 -14.97 -9.93
C ILE A 176 8.27 -14.35 -9.66
N LYS A 177 8.55 -13.15 -10.17
CA LYS A 177 9.79 -12.42 -9.86
C LYS A 177 9.71 -11.75 -8.47
N PRO A 178 10.52 -12.15 -7.47
CA PRO A 178 10.61 -11.45 -6.20
C PRO A 178 11.41 -10.15 -6.36
N VAL A 179 10.88 -9.03 -5.87
CA VAL A 179 11.48 -7.69 -5.95
C VAL A 179 11.61 -7.09 -4.55
N PRO A 180 12.79 -7.17 -3.92
CA PRO A 180 13.02 -6.47 -2.66
C PRO A 180 13.01 -4.95 -2.91
N SER A 181 12.01 -4.24 -2.37
CA SER A 181 11.88 -2.79 -2.55
C SER A 181 11.21 -2.09 -1.36
N LYS A 182 11.71 -0.91 -0.95
CA LYS A 182 10.96 -0.01 -0.04
C LYS A 182 9.84 0.75 -0.75
N ARG A 183 9.75 0.67 -2.09
CA ARG A 183 8.65 1.26 -2.87
C ARG A 183 7.37 0.43 -2.80
N CYS A 184 7.09 -0.16 -1.64
CA CYS A 184 5.82 -0.82 -1.32
C CYS A 184 4.87 0.21 -0.68
N LEU A 185 4.59 1.31 -1.37
CA LEU A 185 4.02 2.51 -0.74
C LEU A 185 2.56 2.31 -0.35
N SER A 186 1.78 1.71 -1.24
CA SER A 186 0.36 1.41 -1.01
C SER A 186 0.21 0.43 0.16
N LEU A 187 1.05 -0.60 0.20
CA LEU A 187 1.11 -1.54 1.31
C LEU A 187 1.52 -0.86 2.63
N VAL A 188 2.53 0.02 2.63
CA VAL A 188 3.00 0.71 3.85
C VAL A 188 1.89 1.60 4.43
N LEU A 189 1.22 2.38 3.60
CA LEU A 189 0.10 3.22 4.04
C LEU A 189 -1.09 2.39 4.51
N TRP A 190 -1.38 1.28 3.82
CA TRP A 190 -2.44 0.39 4.24
C TRP A 190 -2.12 -0.30 5.58
N LEU A 191 -0.85 -0.65 5.84
CA LEU A 191 -0.44 -1.15 7.15
C LEU A 191 -0.56 -0.10 8.26
N GLU A 192 -0.36 1.18 7.95
CA GLU A 192 -0.59 2.29 8.88
C GLU A 192 -2.08 2.43 9.21
N ASP A 193 -2.95 2.41 8.19
CA ASP A 193 -4.40 2.40 8.39
C ASP A 193 -4.84 1.19 9.21
N ARG A 194 -4.45 -0.02 8.81
CA ARG A 194 -4.80 -1.27 9.50
C ARG A 194 -4.35 -1.28 10.95
N TYR A 195 -3.24 -0.60 11.29
CA TYR A 195 -2.83 -0.47 12.68
C TYR A 195 -3.89 0.25 13.52
N GLU A 196 -4.39 1.39 13.02
CA GLU A 196 -5.42 2.16 13.70
C GLU A 196 -6.80 1.50 13.62
N THR A 197 -7.21 0.99 12.46
CA THR A 197 -8.57 0.51 12.20
C THR A 197 -8.82 -0.94 12.59
N VAL A 198 -7.79 -1.79 12.57
CA VAL A 198 -7.90 -3.24 12.82
C VAL A 198 -7.10 -3.66 14.04
N TYR A 199 -5.79 -3.45 14.05
CA TYR A 199 -4.93 -4.06 15.06
C TYR A 199 -5.16 -3.49 16.45
N THR A 200 -5.38 -2.18 16.61
CA THR A 200 -5.65 -1.59 17.94
C THR A 200 -6.99 -2.04 18.55
N ARG A 201 -7.95 -2.43 17.70
CA ARG A 201 -9.28 -2.93 18.10
C ARG A 201 -9.30 -4.44 18.31
N HIS A 202 -8.29 -5.16 17.82
CA HIS A 202 -8.21 -6.61 17.97
C HIS A 202 -8.10 -7.02 19.45
N PRO A 203 -8.86 -8.04 19.94
CA PRO A 203 -8.89 -8.41 21.36
C PRO A 203 -7.53 -8.86 21.93
N GLY A 204 -6.69 -9.45 21.07
CA GLY A 204 -5.31 -9.84 21.41
C GLY A 204 -4.26 -8.73 21.34
N PHE A 205 -4.63 -7.48 21.05
CA PHE A 205 -3.67 -6.38 20.82
C PHE A 205 -2.77 -6.11 22.03
N GLN A 206 -1.49 -5.88 21.75
CA GLN A 206 -0.46 -5.59 22.75
C GLN A 206 0.09 -4.17 22.52
N LYS A 207 -0.46 -3.20 23.26
CA LYS A 207 0.00 -1.80 23.18
C LYS A 207 1.49 -1.70 23.50
N GLY A 208 2.25 -1.07 22.59
CA GLY A 208 3.69 -0.90 22.74
C GLY A 208 4.53 -2.15 22.43
N ALA A 209 3.92 -3.20 21.86
CA ALA A 209 4.69 -4.32 21.33
C ALA A 209 5.62 -3.83 20.22
N LYS A 210 6.89 -4.24 20.31
CA LYS A 210 7.85 -3.96 19.25
C LYS A 210 7.66 -4.93 18.09
N PRO A 211 7.71 -4.45 16.83
CA PRO A 211 7.81 -5.30 15.65
C PRO A 211 8.91 -6.36 15.83
N LEU A 212 8.65 -7.61 15.42
CA LEU A 212 9.70 -8.64 15.43
C LEU A 212 10.80 -8.34 14.41
N LEU A 213 10.39 -7.81 13.27
CA LEU A 213 11.25 -7.60 12.12
C LEU A 213 11.47 -6.10 11.95
N ALA A 214 12.55 -5.61 12.55
CA ALA A 214 12.96 -4.22 12.40
C ALA A 214 13.37 -3.94 10.96
N LEU A 215 13.06 -2.74 10.45
CA LEU A 215 13.51 -2.35 9.12
C LEU A 215 15.00 -2.05 9.13
N ASP A 216 15.69 -2.48 8.07
CA ASP A 216 17.11 -2.25 7.91
C ASP A 216 17.41 -0.79 7.56
N ASN A 217 18.41 -0.24 8.26
CA ASN A 217 19.03 1.03 7.92
C ASN A 217 20.56 0.90 7.95
N PRO A 218 21.15 0.24 6.94
CA PRO A 218 22.58 -0.04 6.93
C PRO A 218 23.40 1.24 6.74
N PHE A 219 24.69 1.16 7.04
CA PHE A 219 25.61 2.25 6.74
C PHE A 219 25.73 2.45 5.23
N PRO A 220 25.81 3.71 4.75
CA PRO A 220 26.05 3.98 3.33
C PRO A 220 27.39 3.40 2.86
N MET A 221 27.38 2.80 1.67
CA MET A 221 28.57 2.29 0.99
C MET A 221 28.97 3.19 -0.18
N GLU A 222 30.13 2.93 -0.78
CA GLU A 222 30.58 3.64 -1.98
C GLU A 222 29.66 3.36 -3.16
N LEU A 223 29.38 4.41 -3.94
CA LEU A 223 28.55 4.32 -5.13
C LEU A 223 29.31 3.59 -6.26
N PRO A 224 28.71 2.62 -6.95
CA PRO A 224 29.28 2.03 -8.15
C PRO A 224 29.64 3.08 -9.22
N GLU A 225 30.78 2.91 -9.89
CA GLU A 225 31.30 3.89 -10.87
C GLU A 225 30.30 4.24 -11.98
N ASN A 226 29.47 3.27 -12.37
CA ASN A 226 28.45 3.46 -13.40
C ASN A 226 27.24 4.27 -12.92
N LEU A 227 27.15 4.68 -11.66
CA LEU A 227 26.01 5.45 -11.13
C LEU A 227 26.34 6.91 -10.81
N TYR A 228 27.59 7.35 -11.02
CA TYR A 228 27.96 8.74 -10.85
C TYR A 228 27.42 9.62 -11.99
N GLY A 229 26.88 10.79 -11.59
CA GLY A 229 26.74 11.97 -12.44
C GLY A 229 27.97 12.87 -12.35
N GLU A 230 28.14 13.76 -13.32
CA GLU A 230 29.29 14.68 -13.40
C GLU A 230 29.07 15.94 -12.54
N LYS A 231 27.82 16.42 -12.49
CA LYS A 231 27.40 17.56 -11.68
C LYS A 231 26.05 17.26 -11.05
N TRP A 232 25.76 17.94 -9.96
CA TRP A 232 24.44 17.89 -9.34
C TRP A 232 24.10 19.24 -8.71
N ALA A 233 22.82 19.48 -8.48
CA ALA A 233 22.32 20.64 -7.77
C ALA A 233 21.05 20.29 -6.99
N PHE A 234 20.88 20.92 -5.82
CA PHE A 234 19.59 21.00 -5.18
C PHE A 234 18.69 21.92 -6.00
N VAL A 235 17.49 21.45 -6.32
CA VAL A 235 16.51 22.19 -7.11
C VAL A 235 15.14 22.11 -6.44
N GLN A 236 14.23 23.00 -6.86
CA GLN A 236 12.84 22.95 -6.47
C GLN A 236 11.98 23.22 -7.70
N LEU A 237 10.90 22.45 -7.86
CA LEU A 237 9.93 22.64 -8.94
C LEU A 237 8.53 22.81 -8.34
N PRO A 238 7.69 23.72 -8.87
CA PRO A 238 6.27 23.71 -8.56
C PRO A 238 5.69 22.32 -8.85
N PHE A 239 4.75 21.87 -8.03
CA PHE A 239 4.14 20.57 -8.18
C PHE A 239 3.46 20.37 -9.54
N SER A 240 2.92 21.45 -10.14
CA SER A 240 2.43 21.41 -11.53
C SER A 240 3.49 20.97 -12.54
N ALA A 241 4.73 21.47 -12.42
CA ALA A 241 5.84 21.06 -13.28
C ALA A 241 6.29 19.62 -12.98
N VAL A 242 6.29 19.21 -11.71
CA VAL A 242 6.55 17.80 -11.34
C VAL A 242 5.52 16.86 -11.97
N ARG A 243 4.24 17.23 -11.94
CA ARG A 243 3.15 16.45 -12.56
C ARG A 243 3.32 16.34 -14.06
N GLU A 244 3.76 17.42 -14.72
CA GLU A 244 4.07 17.43 -16.14
C GLU A 244 5.22 16.46 -16.47
N GLU A 245 6.32 16.52 -15.70
CA GLU A 245 7.46 15.58 -15.87
C GLU A 245 7.04 14.13 -15.68
N VAL A 246 6.21 13.84 -14.67
CA VAL A 246 5.67 12.50 -14.42
C VAL A 246 4.77 12.04 -15.58
N SER A 247 3.90 12.91 -16.10
CA SER A 247 3.05 12.60 -17.26
C SER A 247 3.88 12.38 -18.54
N ASN A 248 5.02 13.07 -18.65
CA ASN A 248 5.97 12.88 -19.74
C ASN A 248 6.67 11.52 -19.68
N LEU A 249 6.76 10.84 -18.53
CA LEU A 249 7.35 9.49 -18.44
C LEU A 249 6.61 8.49 -19.33
N GLU A 250 5.28 8.49 -19.25
CA GLU A 250 4.41 7.57 -20.00
C GLU A 250 4.45 7.86 -21.50
N THR A 251 4.50 9.14 -21.88
CA THR A 251 4.39 9.56 -23.28
C THR A 251 5.72 9.59 -24.02
N ARG A 252 6.83 9.92 -23.34
CA ARG A 252 8.17 10.08 -23.95
C ARG A 252 9.10 8.88 -23.72
N LEU A 253 8.65 7.82 -23.04
CA LEU A 253 9.46 6.64 -22.68
C LEU A 253 10.75 7.02 -21.93
N VAL A 254 10.65 8.03 -21.06
CA VAL A 254 11.73 8.49 -20.19
C VAL A 254 11.87 7.49 -19.03
N PHE A 255 13.10 7.22 -18.59
CA PHE A 255 13.33 6.32 -17.45
C PHE A 255 12.83 6.99 -16.17
N GLY A 256 12.16 6.24 -15.29
CA GLY A 256 11.59 6.91 -14.14
C GLY A 256 10.66 6.04 -13.34
N ALA A 257 10.07 6.68 -12.34
CA ALA A 257 8.99 6.11 -11.58
C ALA A 257 8.03 7.22 -11.15
N SER A 258 6.75 7.02 -11.43
CA SER A 258 5.65 7.86 -10.97
C SER A 258 5.17 7.41 -9.58
N LEU A 259 4.29 8.22 -8.98
CA LEU A 259 3.51 7.89 -7.79
C LEU A 259 2.09 8.36 -8.02
N ASP A 260 1.12 7.51 -7.71
CA ASP A 260 -0.28 7.93 -7.67
C ASP A 260 -0.58 8.61 -6.34
N LEU A 261 -0.33 9.92 -6.28
CA LEU A 261 -0.50 10.70 -5.05
C LEU A 261 -1.97 10.78 -4.61
N ASP A 262 -2.92 10.67 -5.55
CA ASP A 262 -4.35 10.70 -5.21
C ASP A 262 -4.76 9.43 -4.46
N LEU A 263 -4.25 8.26 -4.88
CA LEU A 263 -4.46 6.99 -4.18
C LEU A 263 -3.73 6.93 -2.83
N LEU A 264 -2.55 7.54 -2.74
CA LEU A 264 -1.84 7.69 -1.46
C LEU A 264 -2.50 8.74 -0.55
N GLY A 265 -3.63 9.35 -0.94
CA GLY A 265 -4.34 10.34 -0.15
C GLY A 265 -3.51 11.61 0.13
N ILE A 266 -2.55 11.91 -0.75
CA ILE A 266 -1.62 13.04 -0.64
C ILE A 266 -2.16 14.20 -1.49
N GLU A 267 -2.72 15.21 -0.82
CA GLU A 267 -3.17 16.44 -1.47
C GLU A 267 -2.08 17.52 -1.45
N ILE A 268 -1.69 18.01 -2.63
CA ILE A 268 -0.64 19.02 -2.81
C ILE A 268 -1.13 20.13 -3.74
N GLU A 269 -0.98 21.39 -3.32
CA GLU A 269 -1.27 22.53 -4.17
C GLU A 269 -0.26 22.62 -5.32
N ASP A 270 -0.71 22.90 -6.55
CA ASP A 270 0.13 22.95 -7.75
C ASP A 270 1.32 23.92 -7.66
N THR A 271 1.22 24.97 -6.84
CA THR A 271 2.29 25.95 -6.62
C THR A 271 3.30 25.52 -5.56
N THR A 272 3.05 24.43 -4.85
CA THR A 272 3.95 23.89 -3.80
C THR A 272 5.28 23.53 -4.43
N LEU A 273 6.37 24.06 -3.88
CA LEU A 273 7.71 23.77 -4.35
C LEU A 273 8.18 22.41 -3.81
N ILE A 274 8.27 21.43 -4.69
CA ILE A 274 8.78 20.10 -4.36
C ILE A 274 10.30 20.13 -4.49
N PRO A 275 11.05 19.73 -3.45
CA PRO A 275 12.50 19.64 -3.53
C PRO A 275 12.93 18.46 -4.39
N GLY A 276 14.05 18.62 -5.09
CA GLY A 276 14.64 17.54 -5.86
C GLY A 276 16.15 17.66 -5.99
N LEU A 277 16.75 16.59 -6.51
CA LEU A 277 18.13 16.52 -6.89
C LEU A 277 18.23 16.44 -8.42
N ALA A 278 18.80 17.47 -9.04
CA ALA A 278 19.12 17.44 -10.46
C ALA A 278 20.55 16.93 -10.65
N VAL A 279 20.73 15.97 -11.56
CA VAL A 279 22.01 15.33 -11.85
C VAL A 279 22.31 15.47 -13.34
N ALA A 280 23.42 16.08 -13.68
CA ALA A 280 23.86 16.27 -15.05
C ALA A 280 25.04 15.35 -15.39
N THR A 281 25.00 14.75 -16.58
CA THR A 281 26.12 14.00 -17.14
C THR A 281 25.98 13.83 -18.65
N SER A 282 27.11 13.80 -19.36
CA SER A 282 27.18 13.46 -20.79
C SER A 282 26.60 12.08 -21.14
N ARG A 283 26.46 11.19 -20.15
CA ARG A 283 25.90 9.84 -20.28
C ARG A 283 24.58 9.69 -19.53
N ALA A 284 23.72 10.71 -19.60
CA ALA A 284 22.44 10.76 -18.89
C ALA A 284 21.55 9.54 -19.20
N LYS A 285 21.44 9.14 -20.47
CA LYS A 285 20.60 7.99 -20.87
C LYS A 285 21.09 6.67 -20.29
N PRO A 286 22.38 6.30 -20.41
CA PRO A 286 22.93 5.16 -19.69
C PRO A 286 22.74 5.23 -18.16
N LEU A 287 23.01 6.39 -17.55
CA LEU A 287 22.84 6.57 -16.11
C LEU A 287 21.40 6.32 -15.67
N ALA A 288 20.44 6.92 -16.38
CA ALA A 288 19.02 6.76 -16.12
C ALA A 288 18.56 5.30 -16.28
N ALA A 289 19.06 4.60 -17.29
CA ALA A 289 18.78 3.18 -17.50
C ALA A 289 19.29 2.29 -16.35
N TRP A 290 20.50 2.54 -15.84
CA TRP A 290 21.01 1.81 -14.67
C TRP A 290 20.24 2.14 -13.40
N MET A 291 19.90 3.41 -13.17
CA MET A 291 19.10 3.84 -12.02
C MET A 291 17.72 3.17 -12.00
N ASN A 292 17.11 2.98 -13.17
CA ASN A 292 15.82 2.30 -13.29
C ASN A 292 15.82 0.84 -12.78
N GLY A 293 16.99 0.20 -12.76
CA GLY A 293 17.14 -1.17 -12.27
C GLY A 293 17.38 -1.31 -10.76
N LEU A 294 17.50 -0.21 -10.02
CA LEU A 294 17.95 -0.24 -8.62
C LEU A 294 16.82 -0.20 -7.58
N GLU A 295 15.56 0.01 -7.98
CA GLU A 295 14.47 0.32 -7.04
C GLU A 295 14.82 1.57 -6.20
N VAL A 296 14.97 2.74 -6.85
CA VAL A 296 15.32 4.01 -6.17
C VAL A 296 14.20 4.40 -5.20
N CYS A 297 14.55 4.55 -3.92
CA CYS A 297 13.58 4.78 -2.85
C CYS A 297 13.59 6.22 -2.36
N SER A 298 14.75 6.75 -1.98
CA SER A 298 14.85 8.10 -1.43
C SER A 298 16.26 8.68 -1.54
N ILE A 299 16.33 10.00 -1.47
CA ILE A 299 17.57 10.77 -1.32
C ILE A 299 17.52 11.52 0.01
N GLU A 300 18.63 11.54 0.73
CA GLU A 300 18.81 12.21 2.01
C GLU A 300 20.09 13.06 1.99
N ALA A 301 20.06 14.27 2.53
CA ALA A 301 21.26 15.06 2.78
C ALA A 301 21.78 14.82 4.20
N ASP A 302 22.90 14.09 4.31
CA ASP A 302 23.65 13.93 5.56
C ASP A 302 24.54 15.17 5.78
N VAL A 303 23.99 16.14 6.51
CA VAL A 303 24.64 17.41 6.85
C VAL A 303 25.89 17.19 7.72
N ALA A 304 25.89 16.16 8.56
CA ALA A 304 27.02 15.86 9.43
C ALA A 304 28.24 15.45 8.60
N ARG A 305 28.03 14.60 7.58
CA ARG A 305 29.07 14.09 6.68
C ARG A 305 29.27 14.91 5.42
N ALA A 306 28.44 15.93 5.19
CA ALA A 306 28.43 16.73 3.97
C ALA A 306 28.29 15.87 2.70
N SER A 307 27.30 14.97 2.72
CA SER A 307 27.05 14.00 1.64
C SER A 307 25.57 13.83 1.35
N LEU A 308 25.27 13.39 0.13
CA LEU A 308 23.96 12.90 -0.28
C LEU A 308 23.95 11.38 -0.22
N ILE A 309 22.91 10.82 0.39
CA ILE A 309 22.70 9.38 0.52
C ILE A 309 21.57 8.97 -0.40
N LEU A 310 21.83 8.00 -1.28
CA LEU A 310 20.83 7.38 -2.15
C LEU A 310 20.43 6.04 -1.57
N SER A 311 19.16 5.89 -1.20
CA SER A 311 18.58 4.62 -0.74
C SER A 311 17.95 3.87 -1.90
N VAL A 312 18.28 2.59 -2.06
CA VAL A 312 17.77 1.72 -3.12
C VAL A 312 17.42 0.33 -2.60
N GLY A 313 16.44 -0.33 -3.22
CA GLY A 313 15.95 -1.65 -2.78
C GLY A 313 15.46 -1.63 -1.33
N ILE A 314 15.72 -2.71 -0.57
CA ILE A 314 15.32 -2.82 0.86
C ILE A 314 16.41 -2.44 1.86
N SER A 315 17.68 -2.62 1.50
CA SER A 315 18.78 -2.57 2.46
C SER A 315 20.08 -2.10 1.81
N THR A 316 20.00 -1.19 0.85
CA THR A 316 21.18 -0.62 0.19
C THR A 316 21.13 0.89 0.24
N ARG A 317 22.22 1.50 0.70
CA ARG A 317 22.41 2.94 0.77
C ARG A 317 23.77 3.27 0.19
N TYR A 318 23.83 4.24 -0.69
CA TYR A 318 25.06 4.70 -1.32
C TYR A 318 25.36 6.14 -0.92
N ILE A 319 26.64 6.47 -0.72
CA ILE A 319 27.10 7.85 -0.74
C ILE A 319 27.04 8.32 -2.19
N TYR A 320 25.96 8.98 -2.56
CA TYR A 320 25.68 9.36 -3.94
C TYR A 320 26.56 10.51 -4.40
N ALA A 321 26.72 11.51 -3.54
CA ALA A 321 27.58 12.66 -3.79
C ALA A 321 28.10 13.24 -2.48
N THR A 322 29.15 14.04 -2.57
CA THR A 322 29.71 14.80 -1.45
C THR A 322 29.84 16.26 -1.82
N TYR A 323 29.73 17.15 -0.84
CA TYR A 323 29.96 18.59 -1.02
C TYR A 323 30.99 19.11 -0.02
N LYS A 324 31.64 20.22 -0.38
CA LYS A 324 32.60 20.87 0.51
C LYS A 324 31.85 21.53 1.67
N LYS A 325 31.99 20.96 2.88
CA LYS A 325 31.36 21.49 4.09
C LYS A 325 31.79 22.95 4.36
N ASN A 326 30.83 23.85 4.27
CA ASN A 326 30.95 25.27 4.63
C ASN A 326 29.56 25.80 5.05
N PRO A 327 29.47 26.98 5.70
CA PRO A 327 28.19 27.49 6.21
C PRO A 327 27.08 27.59 5.15
N VAL A 328 27.42 27.95 3.91
CA VAL A 328 26.45 28.10 2.82
C VAL A 328 25.92 26.73 2.40
N SER A 329 26.81 25.79 2.05
CA SER A 329 26.39 24.45 1.62
C SER A 329 25.66 23.66 2.71
N THR A 330 26.04 23.88 3.98
CA THR A 330 25.35 23.29 5.14
C THR A 330 23.92 23.83 5.23
N SER A 331 23.75 25.15 5.11
CA SER A 331 22.42 25.77 5.13
C SER A 331 21.56 25.34 3.94
N GLU A 332 22.13 25.15 2.76
CA GLU A 332 21.41 24.64 1.58
C GLU A 332 20.90 23.21 1.79
N ALA A 333 21.75 22.32 2.30
CA ALA A 333 21.38 20.94 2.61
C ALA A 333 20.30 20.85 3.71
N GLU A 334 20.43 21.66 4.77
CA GLU A 334 19.42 21.76 5.83
C GLU A 334 18.08 22.29 5.29
N ALA A 335 18.12 23.32 4.43
CA ALA A 335 16.92 23.86 3.81
C ALA A 335 16.25 22.86 2.87
N TRP A 336 17.03 22.06 2.14
CA TRP A 336 16.51 21.00 1.28
C TRP A 336 15.80 19.89 2.08
N GLU A 337 16.41 19.40 3.16
CA GLU A 337 15.77 18.42 4.07
C GLU A 337 14.52 19.00 4.75
N ALA A 338 14.57 20.26 5.17
CA ALA A 338 13.42 20.93 5.75
C ALA A 338 12.27 21.06 4.74
N ALA A 339 12.56 21.39 3.49
CA ALA A 339 11.58 21.45 2.41
C ALA A 339 10.98 20.06 2.12
N LYS A 340 11.82 19.02 2.08
CA LYS A 340 11.37 17.63 1.87
C LYS A 340 10.43 17.19 2.98
N LYS A 341 10.78 17.48 4.25
CA LYS A 341 9.93 17.22 5.40
C LYS A 341 8.63 18.02 5.38
N ALA A 342 8.66 19.27 4.93
CA ALA A 342 7.45 20.09 4.77
C ALA A 342 6.49 19.51 3.72
N CYS A 343 7.04 18.88 2.67
CA CYS A 343 6.30 18.10 1.69
C CYS A 343 6.09 16.64 2.15
N GLY A 344 6.15 16.37 3.46
CA GLY A 344 6.09 15.06 4.13
C GLY A 344 6.79 13.91 3.41
N GLY A 345 8.02 14.17 2.96
CA GLY A 345 8.89 13.18 2.34
C GLY A 345 8.84 13.16 0.82
N LEU A 346 7.93 13.89 0.17
CA LEU A 346 7.87 13.96 -1.29
C LEU A 346 9.07 14.77 -1.83
N HIS A 347 9.77 14.16 -2.77
CA HIS A 347 10.91 14.76 -3.48
C HIS A 347 11.12 14.06 -4.82
N PHE A 348 12.04 14.57 -5.65
CA PHE A 348 12.36 13.94 -6.92
C PHE A 348 13.85 13.82 -7.22
N LEU A 349 14.20 12.89 -8.11
CA LEU A 349 15.50 12.79 -8.76
C LEU A 349 15.32 13.05 -10.26
N ALA A 350 16.05 14.02 -10.80
CA ALA A 350 16.10 14.31 -12.22
C ALA A 350 17.49 14.02 -12.78
N ILE A 351 17.58 13.26 -13.86
CA ILE A 351 18.82 12.98 -14.59
C ILE A 351 18.72 13.64 -15.97
N GLN A 352 19.71 14.46 -16.32
CA GLN A 352 19.73 15.27 -17.53
C GLN A 352 21.13 15.40 -18.13
N ASN A 353 21.22 15.91 -19.36
CA ASN A 353 22.52 16.09 -20.04
C ASN A 353 23.30 17.28 -19.49
N ASP A 354 22.61 18.37 -19.15
CA ASP A 354 23.17 19.58 -18.54
C ASP A 354 22.20 20.13 -17.48
N LEU A 355 22.70 20.87 -16.49
CA LEU A 355 21.86 21.43 -15.42
C LEU A 355 20.90 22.53 -15.90
N ASN A 356 21.16 23.13 -17.06
CA ASN A 356 20.30 24.15 -17.67
C ASN A 356 19.40 23.57 -18.77
N SER A 357 19.32 22.24 -18.88
CA SER A 357 18.40 21.58 -19.83
C SER A 357 16.97 21.70 -19.34
N ASP A 358 16.05 22.02 -20.24
CA ASP A 358 14.61 22.00 -19.93
C ASP A 358 14.05 20.56 -19.92
N ASP A 359 14.71 19.63 -20.62
CA ASP A 359 14.29 18.23 -20.72
C ASP A 359 15.07 17.30 -19.79
N CYS A 360 14.34 16.44 -19.07
CA CYS A 360 14.90 15.33 -18.30
C CYS A 360 15.03 14.05 -19.13
N VAL A 361 16.13 13.32 -18.93
CA VAL A 361 16.37 11.98 -19.51
C VAL A 361 15.92 10.86 -18.58
N GLY A 362 15.84 11.16 -17.28
CA GLY A 362 15.14 10.33 -16.32
C GLY A 362 14.55 11.15 -15.18
N PHE A 363 13.39 10.74 -14.67
CA PHE A 363 12.69 11.43 -13.59
C PHE A 363 12.03 10.42 -12.63
N TRP A 364 12.39 10.47 -11.35
CA TRP A 364 11.79 9.64 -10.31
C TRP A 364 11.10 10.53 -9.30
N LEU A 365 9.79 10.37 -9.17
CA LEU A 365 9.05 10.87 -8.03
C LEU A 365 9.19 9.87 -6.87
N LEU A 366 9.62 10.39 -5.72
CA LEU A 366 10.05 9.61 -4.56
C LEU A 366 9.29 10.09 -3.32
N LEU A 367 8.94 9.14 -2.45
CA LEU A 367 8.26 9.42 -1.20
C LEU A 367 8.97 8.70 -0.06
N ASP A 368 9.56 9.49 0.84
CA ASP A 368 10.26 9.00 2.02
C ASP A 368 9.33 8.98 3.23
N LEU A 369 8.63 7.86 3.40
CA LEU A 369 7.71 7.64 4.52
C LEU A 369 8.46 7.08 5.74
N PRO A 370 8.01 7.39 6.96
CA PRO A 370 8.45 6.65 8.14
C PRO A 370 8.08 5.15 8.00
N PRO A 371 8.81 4.26 8.69
CA PRO A 371 8.41 2.86 8.81
C PRO A 371 6.96 2.72 9.31
N PRO A 372 6.19 1.73 8.82
CA PRO A 372 4.87 1.46 9.38
C PRO A 372 5.00 1.05 10.86
N PRO A 373 3.95 1.25 11.67
CA PRO A 373 3.97 0.97 13.11
C PRO A 373 4.11 -0.53 13.48
N VAL A 374 4.05 -1.44 12.49
CA VAL A 374 4.00 -2.90 12.68
C VAL A 374 5.13 -3.69 12.03
#